data_AF-A0A3D3QJP7-F1
#
_entry.id   AF-A0A3D3QJP7-F1
#
_cell.length_a   1.000
_cell.length_b   1.000
_cell.length_c   1.000
_cell.angle_alpha   90.00
_cell.angle_beta   90.00
_cell.angle_gamma   90.00
#
_symmetry.space_group_name_H-M   'P 1'
#
loop_
_entity.id
_entity.type
_entity.pdbx_description
1 polymer ?
#
loop_
_entity_poly.entity_id
_entity_poly.type
_entity_poly.pdbx_seq_one_letter_code
_entity_poly.pdbx_strand_id
1 'polypeptide(L)'
;MRHPMGAAVSSETRAILEEGPLPRGGYGSTVNQTGNGDNQTSGASFRIIVDTGDWDRAVGMNTPGQSGDTRSPFYDNLFEFWAKDQFHPVFYSRNRIEEVTAVRIELRPNG
;
A
#
# COMPACT_ATOMS: atom_id res chain seq x y z
N MET A 1 2.31 9.85 -5.78
CA MET A 1 1.94 10.20 -4.40
C MET A 1 2.71 11.45 -4.00
N ARG A 2 2.04 12.45 -3.41
CA ARG A 2 2.73 13.66 -2.93
C ARG A 2 2.87 13.60 -1.42
N HIS A 3 4.06 13.94 -0.93
CA HIS A 3 4.35 13.92 0.50
C HIS A 3 3.98 15.29 1.11
N PRO A 4 3.42 15.36 2.34
CA PRO A 4 3.05 16.64 2.96
C PRO A 4 4.19 17.67 3.04
N MET A 5 5.42 17.20 3.24
CA MET A 5 6.62 18.05 3.27
C MET A 5 7.22 18.35 1.89
N GLY A 6 6.68 17.80 0.80
CA GLY A 6 7.31 17.86 -0.53
C GLY A 6 7.54 19.28 -1.05
N ALA A 7 6.70 20.25 -0.65
CA ALA A 7 6.84 21.66 -1.03
C ALA A 7 7.86 22.42 -0.16
N ALA A 8 8.29 21.86 0.97
CA ALA A 8 9.15 22.50 1.96
C ALA A 8 10.59 21.96 1.97
N VAL A 9 10.91 21.00 1.09
CA VAL A 9 12.22 20.33 1.02
C VAL A 9 12.85 20.48 -0.37
N SER A 10 14.13 20.14 -0.48
CA SER A 10 14.84 20.15 -1.76
C SER A 10 14.27 19.11 -2.74
N SER A 11 14.57 19.26 -4.03
CA SER A 11 14.22 18.30 -5.08
C SER A 11 14.71 16.89 -4.77
N GLU A 12 15.92 16.78 -4.22
CA GLU A 12 16.56 15.50 -3.92
C GLU A 12 15.84 14.80 -2.76
N THR A 13 15.51 15.55 -1.71
CA THR A 13 14.72 15.02 -0.59
C THR A 13 13.33 14.63 -1.04
N ARG A 14 12.70 15.48 -1.86
CA ARG A 14 11.37 15.22 -2.41
C ARG A 14 11.32 13.93 -3.23
N ALA A 15 12.37 13.64 -4.02
CA ALA A 15 12.46 12.41 -4.80
C ALA A 15 12.56 11.13 -3.95
N ILE A 16 12.96 11.24 -2.67
CA ILE A 16 12.96 10.13 -1.70
C ILE A 16 11.57 9.98 -1.04
N LEU A 17 10.82 11.08 -0.92
CA LEU A 17 9.54 11.11 -0.22
C LEU A 17 8.33 10.82 -1.11
N GLU A 18 8.46 11.06 -2.42
CA GLU A 18 7.35 11.00 -3.37
C GLU A 18 7.57 9.86 -4.38
N GLU A 19 6.49 9.15 -4.69
CA GLU A 19 6.54 8.02 -5.61
C GLU A 19 5.61 8.24 -6.81
N GLY A 20 6.00 7.77 -8.01
CA GLY A 20 5.27 7.98 -9.26
C GLY A 20 5.42 9.39 -9.88
N PRO A 21 4.54 9.78 -10.83
CA PRO A 21 3.25 9.15 -11.18
C PRO A 21 3.39 7.87 -12.02
N LEU A 22 2.39 7.00 -11.92
CA LEU A 22 2.19 5.87 -12.84
C LEU A 22 0.84 6.02 -13.57
N PRO A 23 0.72 5.54 -14.83
CA PRO A 23 -0.55 5.53 -15.54
C PRO A 23 -1.60 4.73 -14.77
N ARG A 24 -2.81 5.27 -14.66
CA ARG A 24 -3.93 4.62 -14.00
C ARG A 24 -5.24 5.01 -14.67
N GLY A 25 -6.10 4.03 -14.92
CA GLY A 25 -7.45 4.27 -15.45
C GLY A 25 -8.45 4.59 -14.35
N GLY A 26 -9.71 4.73 -14.74
CA GLY A 26 -10.80 5.03 -13.82
C GLY A 26 -11.31 6.46 -13.93
N TYR A 27 -12.46 6.69 -13.30
CA TYR A 27 -13.11 7.99 -13.16
C TYR A 27 -14.06 7.95 -11.97
N GLY A 28 -14.55 9.11 -11.54
CA GLY A 28 -15.31 9.23 -10.31
C GLY A 28 -16.67 8.52 -10.30
N SER A 29 -17.18 8.15 -11.48
CA SER A 29 -18.40 7.36 -11.67
C SER A 29 -18.16 5.90 -12.05
N THR A 30 -16.91 5.46 -12.12
CA THR A 30 -16.56 4.05 -12.42
C THR A 30 -16.24 3.30 -11.13
N VAL A 31 -16.29 1.96 -11.17
CA VAL A 31 -15.90 1.12 -10.02
C VAL A 31 -14.46 1.36 -9.59
N ASN A 32 -13.54 1.54 -10.55
CA ASN A 32 -12.18 2.01 -10.27
C ASN A 32 -12.21 3.54 -10.07
N GLN A 33 -12.76 3.97 -8.93
CA GLN A 33 -12.94 5.38 -8.63
C GLN A 33 -11.58 6.05 -8.37
N THR A 34 -11.18 6.96 -9.25
CA THR A 34 -9.90 7.68 -9.20
C THR A 34 -10.07 9.20 -9.23
N GLY A 35 -11.23 9.70 -8.80
CA GLY A 35 -11.59 11.12 -8.90
C GLY A 35 -12.04 11.57 -10.30
N ASN A 36 -12.19 12.88 -10.50
CA ASN A 36 -12.80 13.47 -11.70
C ASN A 36 -11.82 14.30 -12.57
N GLY A 37 -10.54 14.31 -12.23
CA GLY A 37 -9.52 15.08 -12.96
C GLY A 37 -8.44 14.17 -13.54
N ASP A 38 -7.47 14.78 -14.22
CA ASP A 38 -6.36 14.04 -14.87
C ASP A 38 -5.45 13.32 -13.86
N ASN A 39 -5.34 13.85 -12.65
CA ASN A 39 -4.61 13.23 -11.55
C ASN A 39 -5.58 12.66 -10.52
N GLN A 40 -5.27 11.45 -10.05
CA GLN A 40 -6.01 10.85 -8.95
C GLN A 40 -5.72 11.58 -7.63
N THR A 41 -6.72 12.29 -7.11
CA THR A 41 -6.67 12.97 -5.80
C THR A 41 -7.43 12.22 -4.71
N SER A 42 -8.27 11.26 -5.09
CA SER A 42 -9.03 10.38 -4.19
C SER A 42 -9.29 9.03 -4.85
N GLY A 43 -9.74 8.04 -4.08
CA GLY A 43 -10.05 6.70 -4.57
C GLY A 43 -9.60 5.62 -3.61
N ALA A 44 -9.61 4.37 -4.06
CA ALA A 44 -9.28 3.23 -3.21
C ALA A 44 -7.78 3.22 -2.83
N SER A 45 -7.47 3.66 -1.61
CA SER A 45 -6.16 3.45 -0.97
C SER A 45 -5.99 2.02 -0.44
N PHE A 46 -7.11 1.32 -0.24
CA PHE A 46 -7.18 -0.05 0.23
C PHE A 46 -8.25 -0.84 -0.54
N ARG A 47 -7.95 -2.10 -0.84
CA ARG A 47 -8.89 -3.08 -1.43
C ARG A 47 -8.68 -4.43 -0.78
N ILE A 48 -9.75 -5.20 -0.60
CA ILE A 48 -9.68 -6.56 -0.04
C ILE A 48 -10.76 -7.43 -0.65
N ILE A 49 -10.44 -8.70 -0.83
CA ILE A 49 -11.35 -9.77 -1.22
C ILE A 49 -11.19 -10.87 -0.18
N VAL A 50 -12.29 -11.31 0.42
CA VAL A 50 -12.31 -12.30 1.50
C VAL A 50 -13.20 -13.47 1.10
N ASP A 51 -12.66 -14.68 1.16
CA ASP A 51 -13.42 -15.91 1.12
C ASP A 51 -13.77 -16.29 2.57
N THR A 52 -15.05 -16.22 2.93
CA THR A 52 -15.51 -16.49 4.30
C THR A 52 -15.51 -17.98 4.66
N GLY A 53 -15.32 -18.86 3.67
CA GLY A 53 -15.13 -20.30 3.87
C GLY A 53 -13.67 -20.70 4.07
N ASP A 54 -12.72 -19.89 3.58
CA ASP A 54 -11.28 -20.11 3.73
C ASP A 54 -10.52 -18.78 3.76
N TRP A 55 -10.24 -18.32 4.98
CA TRP A 55 -9.64 -17.01 5.24
C TRP A 55 -8.20 -16.88 4.73
N ASP A 56 -7.47 -17.99 4.53
CA ASP A 56 -6.12 -17.94 3.96
C ASP A 56 -6.11 -17.64 2.45
N ARG A 57 -7.28 -17.67 1.80
CA ARG A 57 -7.45 -17.26 0.40
C ARG A 57 -7.73 -15.77 0.25
N ALA A 58 -7.80 -15.02 1.37
CA ALA A 58 -7.99 -13.58 1.31
C ALA A 58 -6.81 -12.90 0.62
N VAL A 59 -7.12 -11.91 -0.21
CA VAL A 59 -6.13 -11.06 -0.87
C VAL A 59 -6.47 -9.61 -0.64
N GLY A 60 -5.44 -8.78 -0.51
CA GLY A 60 -5.55 -7.38 -0.17
C GLY A 60 -4.55 -6.54 -0.93
N MET A 61 -4.75 -5.24 -0.87
CA MET A 61 -3.83 -4.27 -1.41
C MET A 61 -3.98 -2.94 -0.67
N ASN A 62 -2.86 -2.34 -0.28
CA ASN A 62 -2.78 -0.96 0.17
C ASN A 62 -1.65 -0.23 -0.57
N THR A 63 -1.74 1.09 -0.66
CA THR A 63 -0.76 1.95 -1.35
C THR A 63 -0.14 2.97 -0.41
N PRO A 64 1.14 3.35 -0.58
CA PRO A 64 2.11 2.81 -1.55
C PRO A 64 2.85 1.59 -1.01
N GLY A 65 2.75 1.33 0.28
CA GLY A 65 3.37 0.23 1.01
C GLY A 65 2.84 0.19 2.43
N GLN A 66 3.36 -0.71 3.26
CA GLN A 66 2.90 -0.91 4.64
C GLN A 66 3.66 -0.05 5.68
N SER A 67 4.66 0.73 5.26
CA SER A 67 5.45 1.58 6.16
C SER A 67 5.31 3.06 5.81
N GLY A 68 5.34 3.91 6.83
CA GLY A 68 5.48 5.37 6.67
C GLY A 68 6.92 5.87 6.73
N ASP A 69 7.91 4.99 6.96
CA ASP A 69 9.33 5.34 7.00
C ASP A 69 9.96 5.09 5.63
N THR A 70 10.51 6.13 4.99
CA THR A 70 11.10 6.06 3.64
C THR A 70 12.35 5.19 3.56
N ARG A 71 12.93 4.82 4.71
CA ARG A 71 14.08 3.89 4.78
C ARG A 71 13.63 2.43 4.83
N SER A 72 12.35 2.18 5.05
CA SER A 72 11.79 0.84 5.09
C SER A 72 11.67 0.27 3.68
N PRO A 73 12.03 -1.01 3.44
CA PRO A 73 11.74 -1.67 2.16
C PRO A 73 10.24 -1.84 1.92
N PHE A 74 9.39 -1.53 2.89
CA PHE A 74 7.94 -1.58 2.78
C PHE A 74 7.29 -0.19 2.65
N TYR A 75 8.07 0.85 2.35
CA TYR A 75 7.54 2.20 2.18
C TYR A 75 6.62 2.30 0.95
N ASP A 76 7.10 1.82 -0.19
CA ASP A 76 6.50 2.01 -1.52
C ASP A 76 6.45 0.75 -2.38
N ASN A 77 6.83 -0.40 -1.80
CA ASN A 77 6.99 -1.67 -2.51
C ASN A 77 5.70 -2.23 -3.13
N LEU A 78 4.54 -1.67 -2.78
CA LEU A 78 3.23 -2.05 -3.33
C LEU A 78 2.72 -1.07 -4.39
N PHE A 79 3.39 0.08 -4.62
CA PHE A 79 2.85 1.16 -5.43
C PHE A 79 2.56 0.74 -6.87
N GLU A 80 3.50 0.04 -7.51
CA GLU A 80 3.33 -0.44 -8.88
C GLU A 80 2.23 -1.52 -8.98
N PHE A 81 2.18 -2.45 -8.02
CA PHE A 81 1.13 -3.48 -7.97
C PHE A 81 -0.24 -2.88 -7.75
N TRP A 82 -0.35 -1.89 -6.86
CA TRP A 82 -1.56 -1.13 -6.64
C TRP A 82 -1.99 -0.42 -7.93
N ALA A 83 -1.08 0.27 -8.63
CA ALA A 83 -1.33 0.98 -9.89
C ALA A 83 -1.88 0.05 -10.98
N LYS A 84 -1.47 -1.22 -10.99
CA LYS A 84 -1.90 -2.27 -11.93
C LYS A 84 -3.09 -3.10 -11.45
N ASP A 85 -3.77 -2.66 -10.39
CA ASP A 85 -4.93 -3.33 -9.81
C ASP A 85 -4.67 -4.78 -9.36
N GLN A 86 -3.44 -5.06 -8.93
CA GLN A 86 -3.03 -6.35 -8.38
C GLN A 86 -3.22 -6.42 -6.87
N PHE A 87 -3.06 -7.62 -6.31
CA PHE A 87 -3.26 -7.94 -4.90
C PHE A 87 -2.11 -8.79 -4.36
N HIS A 88 -1.90 -8.76 -3.06
CA HIS A 88 -1.04 -9.68 -2.33
C HIS A 88 -1.87 -10.54 -1.35
N PRO A 89 -1.38 -11.72 -0.95
CA PRO A 89 -2.06 -12.54 0.06
C PRO A 89 -2.21 -11.80 1.41
N VAL A 90 -3.32 -12.06 2.10
CA VAL A 90 -3.56 -11.64 3.49
C VAL A 90 -3.85 -12.90 4.29
N PHE A 91 -2.77 -13.58 4.71
CA PHE A 91 -2.89 -14.85 5.44
C PHE A 91 -3.52 -14.66 6.82
N TYR A 92 -4.33 -15.64 7.22
CA TYR A 92 -5.03 -15.66 8.50
C TYR A 92 -4.43 -16.69 9.46
N SER A 93 -4.11 -17.88 8.96
CA SER A 93 -3.54 -18.96 9.76
C SER A 93 -2.14 -18.60 10.24
N ARG A 94 -1.89 -18.84 11.53
CA ARG A 94 -0.57 -18.60 12.15
C ARG A 94 0.59 -19.19 11.35
N ASN A 95 0.47 -20.45 10.94
CA ASN A 95 1.55 -21.14 10.23
C ASN A 95 1.91 -20.41 8.93
N ARG A 96 0.91 -19.97 8.16
CA ARG A 96 1.11 -19.19 6.92
C ARG A 96 1.74 -17.84 7.19
N ILE A 97 1.29 -17.15 8.23
CA ILE A 97 1.88 -15.87 8.64
C ILE A 97 3.36 -16.05 9.02
N GLU A 98 3.68 -17.07 9.81
CA GLU A 98 5.04 -17.37 10.26
C GLU A 98 5.97 -17.75 9.09
N GLU A 99 5.47 -18.48 8.08
CA GLU A 99 6.21 -18.83 6.85
C GLU A 99 6.69 -17.60 6.06
N VAL A 100 5.92 -16.51 6.04
CA VAL A 100 6.20 -15.31 5.25
C VAL A 100 6.61 -14.10 6.08
N THR A 101 6.86 -14.28 7.38
CA THR A 101 7.23 -13.19 8.29
C THR A 101 8.59 -12.60 7.91
N ALA A 102 8.61 -11.33 7.50
CA ALA A 102 9.86 -10.61 7.23
C ALA A 102 10.53 -10.07 8.50
N VAL A 103 9.75 -9.63 9.49
CA VAL A 103 10.23 -9.05 10.76
C VAL A 103 9.35 -9.52 11.91
N ARG A 104 9.97 -9.94 13.02
CA ARG A 104 9.28 -10.30 14.27
C ARG A 104 9.72 -9.37 15.39
N ILE A 105 8.75 -8.75 16.06
CA ILE A 105 8.98 -7.92 17.24
C ILE A 105 8.33 -8.64 18.44
N GLU A 106 9.12 -8.92 19.46
CA GLU A 106 8.63 -9.48 20.72
C GLU A 106 8.55 -8.38 21.78
N LEU A 107 7.34 -8.03 22.20
CA LEU A 107 7.12 -7.04 23.25
C LEU A 107 7.03 -7.75 24.60
N ARG A 108 7.86 -7.33 25.56
CA ARG A 108 7.88 -7.85 26.93
C ARG A 108 7.55 -6.74 27.93
N PRO A 109 6.82 -7.02 29.01
CA PRO A 109 6.67 -6.07 30.10
C PRO A 109 8.04 -5.69 30.68
N ASN A 110 8.20 -4.43 31.07
CA ASN A 110 9.28 -4.05 31.98
C ASN A 110 8.83 -4.45 33.38
N GLY A 111 9.58 -5.35 34.03
CA GLY A 111 9.29 -5.83 35.38
C GLY A 111 9.37 -4.76 36.46
#